data_AF-A0AAX4HBR0-F1
#
_entry.id   AF-A0AAX4HBR0-F1
#
_cell.length_a   1.000
_cell.length_b   1.000
_cell.length_c   1.000
_cell.angle_alpha   90.00
_cell.angle_beta   90.00
_cell.angle_gamma   90.00
#
_symmetry.space_group_name_H-M   'P 1'
#
loop_
_entity.id
_entity.type
_entity.pdbx_description
1 polymer ?
#
loop_
_entity_poly.entity_id
_entity_poly.type
_entity_poly.pdbx_seq_one_letter_code
_entity_poly.pdbx_strand_id
1 'polypeptide(L)'
;MGRVEALELKLAELSKKKSIAQKALHLEAAKPPLPPISKEIEEKDPLDWTADEWKRKDQYQEHAKSTGYRNVGELAEATYKKEISKRQVDQERYEKVMQLNSDASSFDVFLAAEDLEAIAQGLREASERRQKRRKVDDAGLYMNDRNRQFNLKLDREYGKGKD
;
A
#
# COMPACT_ATOMS: atom_id res chain seq x y z
N MET A 1 28.14 -38.98 23.93
CA MET A 1 26.83 -38.89 24.60
C MET A 1 26.17 -37.51 24.47
N GLY A 2 26.87 -36.37 24.42
CA GLY A 2 26.22 -35.04 24.53
C GLY A 2 25.56 -34.39 23.29
N ARG A 3 25.57 -35.01 22.10
CA ARG A 3 25.00 -34.38 20.88
C ARG A 3 23.49 -34.62 20.72
N VAL A 4 23.00 -35.76 21.20
CA VAL A 4 21.58 -36.14 21.12
C VAL A 4 20.79 -35.38 22.19
N GLU A 5 21.30 -35.35 23.43
CA GLU A 5 20.71 -34.57 24.53
C GLU A 5 20.62 -33.07 24.20
N ALA A 6 21.64 -32.51 23.53
CA ALA A 6 21.60 -31.11 23.08
C ALA A 6 20.54 -30.84 21.99
N LEU A 7 20.21 -31.83 21.16
CA LEU A 7 19.16 -31.73 20.16
C LEU A 7 17.76 -31.86 20.80
N GLU A 8 17.61 -32.74 21.79
CA GLU A 8 16.38 -32.90 22.55
C GLU A 8 16.03 -31.64 23.35
N LEU A 9 17.02 -30.99 23.98
CA LEU A 9 16.84 -29.71 24.64
C LEU A 9 16.40 -28.60 23.68
N LYS A 10 17.02 -28.53 22.49
CA LYS A 10 16.60 -27.58 21.44
C LYS A 10 15.19 -27.85 20.92
N LEU A 11 14.81 -29.11 20.75
CA LEU A 11 13.46 -29.50 20.37
C LEU A 11 12.43 -29.10 21.43
N ALA A 12 12.75 -29.31 22.71
CA ALA A 12 11.92 -28.90 23.83
C ALA A 12 11.74 -27.37 23.86
N GLU A 13 12.82 -26.59 23.66
CA GLU A 13 12.75 -25.14 23.57
C GLU A 13 11.89 -24.66 22.39
N LEU A 14 12.05 -25.25 21.20
CA LEU A 14 11.26 -24.90 20.02
C LEU A 14 9.78 -25.23 20.21
N SER A 15 9.46 -26.35 20.86
CA SER A 15 8.07 -26.71 21.18
C SER A 15 7.41 -25.68 22.12
N LYS A 16 8.16 -25.21 23.14
CA LYS A 16 7.70 -24.16 24.05
C LYS A 16 7.46 -22.86 23.31
N LYS A 17 8.40 -22.42 22.47
CA LYS A 17 8.27 -21.20 21.64
C LYS A 17 7.05 -21.27 20.71
N LYS A 18 6.82 -22.42 20.07
CA LYS A 18 5.65 -22.65 19.22
C LYS A 18 4.35 -22.51 20.01
N SER A 19 4.26 -23.08 21.20
CA SER A 19 3.06 -22.99 22.04
C SER A 19 2.77 -21.55 22.48
N ILE A 20 3.80 -20.76 22.79
CA ILE A 20 3.68 -19.36 23.18
C ILE A 20 3.20 -18.52 21.99
N ALA A 21 3.78 -18.74 20.81
CA ALA A 21 3.38 -18.03 19.60
C ALA A 21 1.92 -18.35 19.19
N GLN A 22 1.50 -19.62 19.31
CA GLN A 22 0.11 -20.02 19.07
C GLN A 22 -0.85 -19.35 20.06
N LYS A 23 -0.49 -19.33 21.35
CA LYS A 23 -1.29 -18.63 22.38
C LYS A 23 -1.41 -17.14 22.07
N ALA A 24 -0.33 -16.48 21.65
CA ALA A 24 -0.35 -15.06 21.27
C ALA A 24 -1.27 -14.78 20.07
N LEU A 25 -1.22 -15.64 19.04
CA LEU A 25 -2.11 -15.57 17.87
C LEU A 25 -3.59 -15.73 18.25
N HIS A 26 -3.91 -16.69 19.12
CA HIS A 26 -5.30 -16.87 19.59
C HIS A 26 -5.77 -15.69 20.44
N LEU A 27 -4.88 -15.07 21.22
CA LEU A 27 -5.19 -13.88 22.03
C LEU A 27 -5.40 -12.64 21.16
N GLU A 28 -4.68 -12.52 20.06
CA GLU A 28 -4.87 -11.46 19.07
C GLU A 28 -6.16 -11.65 18.26
N ALA A 29 -6.50 -12.89 17.90
CA ALA A 29 -7.75 -13.24 17.22
C ALA A 29 -8.99 -13.12 18.13
N ALA A 30 -8.81 -13.20 19.45
CA ALA A 30 -9.87 -13.00 20.43
C ALA A 30 -10.11 -11.53 20.79
N LYS A 31 -9.31 -10.59 20.23
CA LYS A 31 -9.64 -9.16 20.36
C LYS A 31 -10.93 -8.90 19.58
N PRO A 32 -11.94 -8.27 20.20
CA PRO A 32 -13.16 -7.93 19.49
C PRO A 32 -12.80 -7.08 18.27
N PRO A 33 -13.46 -7.29 17.11
CA PRO A 33 -13.28 -6.41 15.96
C PRO A 33 -13.49 -4.98 16.41
N LEU A 34 -12.58 -4.10 16.00
CA LEU A 34 -12.70 -2.66 16.26
C LEU A 34 -14.12 -2.23 15.87
N PRO A 35 -14.80 -1.41 16.71
CA PRO A 35 -16.13 -0.95 16.39
C PRO A 35 -16.13 -0.35 14.98
N PRO A 36 -17.13 -0.67 14.14
CA PRO A 36 -17.26 -0.04 12.84
C PRO A 36 -17.27 1.47 13.08
N ILE A 37 -16.34 2.18 12.42
CA ILE A 37 -16.29 3.64 12.43
C ILE A 37 -17.62 4.11 11.85
N SER A 38 -18.57 4.42 12.73
CA SER A 38 -19.83 5.02 12.38
C SER A 38 -19.52 6.35 11.70
N LYS A 39 -19.87 6.43 10.43
CA LYS A 39 -19.88 7.65 9.63
C LYS A 39 -20.81 8.65 10.31
N GLU A 40 -20.23 9.60 11.04
CA GLU A 40 -20.79 10.90 11.45
C GLU A 40 -19.78 11.54 12.42
N ILE A 41 -18.59 11.86 11.90
CA ILE A 41 -17.77 12.91 12.50
C ILE A 41 -17.98 14.07 11.55
N GLU A 42 -18.77 15.06 11.99
CA GLU A 42 -18.78 16.37 11.33
C GLU A 42 -17.33 16.82 11.19
N GLU A 43 -16.85 16.91 9.94
CA GLU A 43 -15.51 17.42 9.66
C GLU A 43 -15.48 18.88 10.10
N LYS A 44 -15.03 19.14 11.34
CA LYS A 44 -14.75 20.49 11.82
C LYS A 44 -13.79 21.18 10.84
N ASP A 45 -14.12 22.40 10.44
CA ASP A 45 -13.26 23.24 9.61
C ASP A 45 -11.84 23.28 10.24
N PRO A 46 -10.77 22.95 9.49
CA PRO A 46 -9.40 23.01 9.98
C PRO A 46 -8.99 24.37 10.56
N LEU A 47 -9.68 25.46 10.20
CA LEU A 47 -9.46 26.78 10.80
C LEU A 47 -9.87 26.85 12.28
N ASP A 48 -10.80 26.01 12.72
CA ASP A 48 -11.34 26.00 14.09
C ASP A 48 -10.58 25.03 15.01
N TRP A 49 -9.50 24.43 14.53
CA TRP A 49 -8.73 23.45 15.30
C TRP A 49 -7.81 24.10 16.31
N THR A 50 -7.82 23.56 17.51
CA THR A 50 -6.87 23.91 18.57
C THR A 50 -5.46 23.41 18.28
N ALA A 51 -4.45 24.02 18.91
CA ALA A 51 -3.04 23.65 18.71
C ALA A 51 -2.74 22.16 18.99
N ASP A 52 -3.47 21.54 19.92
CA ASP A 52 -3.34 20.12 20.23
C ASP A 52 -4.01 19.21 19.17
N GLU A 53 -5.07 19.67 18.52
CA GLU A 53 -5.70 18.99 17.38
C GLU A 53 -4.79 19.03 16.15
N TRP A 54 -4.10 20.15 15.91
CA TRP A 54 -3.05 20.25 14.89
C TRP A 54 -1.89 19.29 15.14
N LYS A 55 -1.38 19.22 16.37
CA LYS A 55 -0.33 18.25 16.75
C LYS A 55 -0.76 16.81 16.54
N ARG A 56 -2.01 16.46 16.88
CA ARG A 56 -2.54 15.11 16.64
C ARG A 56 -2.66 14.80 15.15
N LYS A 57 -3.12 15.75 14.33
CA LYS A 57 -3.16 15.59 12.87
C LYS A 57 -1.77 15.37 12.29
N ASP A 58 -0.80 16.17 12.71
CA ASP A 58 0.57 16.07 12.24
C ASP A 58 1.18 14.72 12.62
N GLN A 59 0.99 14.25 13.86
CA GLN A 59 1.43 12.90 14.28
C GLN A 59 0.78 11.79 13.45
N TYR A 60 -0.51 11.89 13.13
CA TYR A 60 -1.19 10.93 12.24
C TYR A 60 -0.64 10.98 10.81
N GLN A 61 -0.32 12.16 10.27
CA GLN A 61 0.29 12.30 8.95
C GLN A 61 1.75 11.83 8.92
N GLU A 62 2.50 12.01 10.02
CA GLU A 62 3.86 11.48 10.16
C GLU A 62 3.87 9.96 10.21
N HIS A 63 2.91 9.32 10.88
CA HIS A 63 2.74 7.87 10.82
C HIS A 63 2.20 7.37 9.47
N ALA A 64 1.52 8.23 8.71
CA ALA A 64 1.14 7.96 7.33
C ALA A 64 2.31 8.08 6.33
N LYS A 65 3.52 8.50 6.76
CA LYS A 65 4.76 8.43 5.97
C LYS A 65 5.14 6.95 5.79
N SER A 66 4.56 6.36 4.74
CA SER A 66 4.71 5.00 4.23
C SER A 66 5.82 4.16 4.88
N THR A 67 5.46 3.35 5.89
CA THR A 67 6.04 2.00 5.95
C THR A 67 5.83 1.39 4.56
N GLY A 68 6.91 1.03 3.88
CA GLY A 68 6.82 0.37 2.57
C GLY A 68 5.85 -0.80 2.61
N TYR A 69 5.29 -1.16 1.45
CA TYR A 69 4.34 -2.27 1.35
C TYR A 69 4.99 -3.57 1.84
N ARG A 70 4.31 -4.30 2.72
CA ARG A 70 4.86 -5.54 3.30
C ARG A 70 4.82 -6.68 2.29
N ASN A 71 3.83 -6.67 1.40
CA ASN A 71 3.65 -7.67 0.38
C ASN A 71 3.05 -7.08 -0.92
N VAL A 72 3.04 -7.89 -1.98
CA VAL A 72 2.52 -7.48 -3.29
C VAL A 72 0.99 -7.29 -3.27
N GLY A 73 0.27 -7.99 -2.39
CA GLY A 73 -1.18 -7.85 -2.22
C GLY A 73 -1.57 -6.47 -1.72
N GLU A 74 -0.92 -5.99 -0.65
CA GLU A 74 -1.09 -4.64 -0.09
C GLU A 74 -0.74 -3.57 -1.13
N LEU A 75 0.32 -3.78 -1.91
CA LEU A 75 0.68 -2.88 -3.01
C LEU A 75 -0.42 -2.85 -4.09
N ALA A 76 -0.96 -4.00 -4.47
CA ALA A 76 -2.02 -4.10 -5.46
C ALA A 76 -3.31 -3.42 -4.96
N GLU A 77 -3.70 -3.67 -3.71
CA GLU A 77 -4.87 -3.05 -3.08
C GLU A 77 -4.73 -1.53 -2.99
N ALA A 78 -3.58 -1.03 -2.52
CA ALA A 78 -3.31 0.40 -2.43
C ALA A 78 -3.32 1.05 -3.82
N THR A 79 -2.76 0.38 -4.82
CA THR A 79 -2.79 0.86 -6.22
C THR A 79 -4.23 0.90 -6.75
N TYR A 80 -5.02 -0.15 -6.50
CA TYR A 80 -6.42 -0.22 -6.92
C TYR A 80 -7.26 0.90 -6.29
N LYS A 81 -7.18 1.06 -4.96
CA LYS A 81 -7.87 2.14 -4.23
C LYS A 81 -7.49 3.52 -4.77
N LYS A 82 -6.20 3.73 -5.03
CA LYS A 82 -5.70 4.99 -5.61
C LYS A 82 -6.28 5.27 -7.00
N GLU A 83 -6.30 4.28 -7.88
CA GLU A 83 -6.82 4.47 -9.25
C GLU A 83 -8.34 4.65 -9.25
N ILE A 84 -9.10 3.98 -8.36
CA ILE A 84 -10.56 4.19 -8.24
C ILE A 84 -10.89 5.54 -7.66
N SER A 85 -10.14 6.03 -6.67
CA SER A 85 -10.43 7.33 -6.05
C SER A 85 -10.49 8.50 -7.04
N LYS A 86 -9.87 8.33 -8.22
CA LYS A 86 -9.84 9.31 -9.30
C LYS A 86 -10.92 9.09 -10.37
N ARG A 87 -11.59 7.94 -10.37
CA ARG A 87 -12.62 7.62 -11.36
C ARG A 87 -13.93 8.29 -10.93
N GLN A 88 -14.45 9.12 -11.81
CA GLN A 88 -15.82 9.62 -11.73
C GLN A 88 -16.70 8.73 -12.60
N VAL A 89 -17.84 8.28 -12.07
CA VAL A 89 -18.82 7.47 -12.80
C VAL A 89 -19.93 8.40 -13.25
N ASP A 90 -20.14 8.49 -14.56
CA ASP A 90 -21.29 9.18 -15.14
C ASP A 90 -22.53 8.29 -15.00
N GLN A 91 -23.42 8.68 -14.09
CA GLN A 91 -24.64 7.93 -13.78
C GLN A 91 -25.62 7.94 -14.96
N GLU A 92 -25.76 9.06 -15.67
CA GLU A 92 -26.69 9.15 -16.80
C GLU A 92 -26.25 8.25 -17.96
N ARG A 93 -24.94 8.23 -18.22
CA ARG A 93 -24.38 7.35 -19.24
C ARG A 93 -24.54 5.87 -18.86
N TYR A 94 -24.32 5.54 -17.60
CA TYR A 94 -24.51 4.18 -17.08
C TYR A 94 -25.95 3.70 -17.26
N GLU A 95 -26.95 4.53 -16.89
CA GLU A 95 -28.37 4.19 -17.04
C GLU A 95 -28.77 3.98 -18.49
N LYS A 96 -28.30 4.84 -19.41
CA LYS A 96 -28.55 4.69 -20.85
C LYS A 96 -28.01 3.37 -21.38
N VAL A 97 -26.78 3.00 -21.00
CA VAL A 97 -26.16 1.73 -21.40
C VAL A 97 -26.88 0.54 -20.79
N MET A 98 -27.32 0.64 -19.53
CA MET A 98 -28.09 -0.42 -18.87
C MET A 98 -29.46 -0.65 -19.51
N GLN A 99 -30.15 0.42 -19.91
CA GLN A 99 -31.42 0.29 -20.63
C GLN A 99 -31.22 -0.37 -22.00
N LEU A 100 -30.20 0.06 -22.76
CA LEU A 100 -29.87 -0.50 -24.07
C LEU A 100 -29.45 -1.97 -24.02
N ASN A 101 -28.75 -2.38 -22.96
CA ASN A 101 -28.23 -3.74 -22.80
C ASN A 101 -29.09 -4.62 -21.88
N SER A 102 -30.33 -4.21 -21.58
CA SER A 102 -31.22 -4.95 -20.68
C SER A 102 -31.55 -6.37 -21.17
N ASP A 103 -31.63 -6.57 -22.49
CA ASP A 103 -31.85 -7.87 -23.14
C ASP A 103 -30.54 -8.53 -23.63
N ALA A 104 -29.39 -7.89 -23.45
CA ALA A 104 -28.11 -8.41 -23.92
C ALA A 104 -27.56 -9.48 -22.97
N SER A 105 -27.02 -10.56 -23.55
CA SER A 105 -26.29 -11.58 -22.80
C SER A 105 -25.08 -10.96 -22.09
N SER A 106 -24.76 -11.41 -20.88
CA SER A 106 -23.60 -10.91 -20.12
C SER A 106 -22.25 -11.10 -20.84
N PHE A 107 -22.22 -11.88 -21.91
CA PHE A 107 -21.04 -12.13 -22.73
C PHE A 107 -20.90 -11.15 -23.92
N ASP A 108 -21.97 -10.46 -24.31
CA ASP A 108 -21.95 -9.48 -25.40
C ASP A 108 -21.89 -8.06 -24.82
N VAL A 109 -20.67 -7.60 -24.55
CA VAL A 109 -20.41 -6.25 -24.03
C VAL A 109 -20.02 -5.33 -25.18
N PHE A 110 -20.91 -4.39 -25.51
CA PHE A 110 -20.62 -3.33 -26.47
C PHE A 110 -20.05 -2.09 -25.76
N LEU A 111 -18.78 -1.80 -26.04
CA LEU A 111 -18.11 -0.59 -25.56
C LEU A 111 -18.06 0.45 -26.67
N ALA A 112 -18.35 1.71 -26.34
CA ALA A 112 -18.13 2.81 -27.26
C ALA A 112 -16.64 3.01 -27.51
N ALA A 113 -16.27 3.47 -28.72
CA ALA A 113 -14.87 3.72 -29.07
C ALA A 113 -14.19 4.72 -28.11
N GLU A 114 -14.94 5.70 -27.64
CA GLU A 114 -14.49 6.70 -26.65
C GLU A 114 -14.06 6.06 -25.33
N ASP A 115 -14.76 5.01 -24.87
CA ASP A 115 -14.43 4.32 -23.62
C ASP A 115 -13.14 3.50 -23.77
N LEU A 116 -12.95 2.88 -24.93
CA LEU A 116 -11.71 2.17 -25.25
C LEU A 116 -10.52 3.15 -25.30
N GLU A 117 -10.72 4.32 -25.89
CA GLU A 117 -9.68 5.36 -25.97
C GLU A 117 -9.34 5.93 -24.58
N ALA A 118 -10.34 6.21 -23.75
CA ALA A 118 -10.14 6.66 -22.37
C ALA A 118 -9.35 5.63 -21.54
N ILE A 119 -9.65 4.34 -21.69
CA ILE A 119 -8.88 3.26 -21.04
C ILE A 119 -7.44 3.23 -21.55
N ALA A 120 -7.24 3.28 -22.87
CA ALA A 120 -5.92 3.26 -23.49
C ALA A 120 -5.07 4.47 -23.05
N GLN A 121 -5.67 5.66 -22.98
CA GLN A 121 -5.02 6.87 -22.51
C GLN A 121 -4.63 6.76 -21.03
N GLY A 122 -5.53 6.27 -20.17
CA GLY A 122 -5.22 6.03 -18.76
C GLY A 122 -4.04 5.08 -18.55
N LEU A 123 -3.92 4.03 -19.38
CA LEU A 123 -2.76 3.12 -19.35
C LEU A 123 -1.46 3.80 -19.81
N ARG A 124 -1.51 4.62 -20.85
CA ARG A 124 -0.34 5.40 -21.32
C ARG A 124 0.14 6.35 -20.24
N GLU A 125 -0.76 7.12 -19.63
CA GLU A 125 -0.42 8.04 -18.55
C GLU A 125 0.20 7.32 -17.34
N ALA A 126 -0.35 6.15 -16.96
CA ALA A 126 0.20 5.35 -15.88
C ALA A 126 1.65 4.90 -16.19
N SER A 127 1.94 4.55 -17.45
CA SER A 127 3.29 4.21 -17.91
C SER A 127 4.25 5.40 -17.84
N GLU A 128 3.84 6.57 -18.35
CA GLU A 128 4.66 7.78 -18.33
C GLU A 128 5.01 8.22 -16.90
N ARG A 129 4.03 8.16 -15.98
CA ARG A 129 4.27 8.47 -14.55
C ARG A 129 5.32 7.57 -13.94
N ARG A 130 5.41 6.30 -14.36
CA ARG A 130 6.47 5.38 -13.90
C ARG A 130 7.82 5.74 -14.50
N GLN A 131 7.87 6.16 -15.76
CA GLN A 131 9.11 6.53 -16.43
C GLN A 131 9.72 7.82 -15.88
N LYS A 132 8.90 8.85 -15.60
CA LYS A 132 9.35 10.16 -15.07
C LYS A 132 9.99 10.10 -13.69
N ARG A 133 9.82 9.02 -12.92
CA ARG A 133 10.39 8.85 -11.57
C ARG A 133 11.86 8.45 -11.53
N ARG A 134 12.50 8.22 -12.68
CA ARG A 134 13.93 7.90 -12.74
C ARG A 134 14.74 9.16 -12.41
N LYS A 135 15.24 9.25 -11.17
CA LYS A 135 16.18 10.31 -10.77
C LYS A 135 17.55 10.03 -11.36
N VAL A 136 18.04 10.91 -12.22
CA VAL A 136 19.38 10.84 -12.82
C VAL A 136 20.41 11.64 -12.01
N ASP A 137 19.96 12.63 -11.24
CA ASP A 137 20.88 13.58 -10.60
C ASP A 137 21.40 13.04 -9.26
N ASP A 138 22.63 12.55 -9.28
CA ASP A 138 23.50 12.53 -8.09
C ASP A 138 24.89 12.97 -8.56
N ALA A 139 25.41 14.01 -7.91
CA ALA A 139 26.62 14.75 -8.31
C ALA A 139 27.92 14.17 -7.73
N GLY A 140 27.91 12.91 -7.28
CA GLY A 140 29.11 12.22 -6.81
C GLY A 140 30.10 11.91 -7.92
N LEU A 141 31.40 11.94 -7.60
CA LEU A 141 32.45 11.46 -8.50
C LEU A 141 32.47 9.93 -8.51
N TYR A 142 31.65 9.35 -9.38
CA TYR A 142 31.63 7.90 -9.60
C TYR A 142 32.38 7.54 -10.88
N MET A 143 33.20 6.49 -10.82
CA MET A 143 33.93 5.97 -11.98
C MET A 143 33.00 5.41 -13.07
N ASN A 144 31.83 4.88 -12.69
CA ASN A 144 30.78 4.40 -13.61
C ASN A 144 29.41 4.36 -12.92
N ASP A 145 28.32 4.21 -13.69
CA ASP A 145 26.94 4.21 -13.15
C ASP A 145 26.65 3.00 -12.24
N ARG A 146 27.32 1.85 -12.48
CA ARG A 146 27.18 0.68 -11.59
C ARG A 146 27.77 0.94 -10.20
N ASN A 147 28.91 1.62 -10.14
CA ASN A 147 29.60 2.02 -8.92
C ASN A 147 28.77 3.08 -8.18
N ARG A 148 28.18 4.03 -8.91
CA ARG A 148 27.17 4.97 -8.37
C ARG A 148 26.01 4.25 -7.69
N GLN A 149 25.36 3.32 -8.39
CA GLN A 149 24.23 2.56 -7.83
C GLN A 149 24.63 1.70 -6.62
N PHE A 150 25.86 1.17 -6.64
CA PHE A 150 26.40 0.40 -5.52
C PHE A 150 26.63 1.27 -4.28
N ASN A 151 27.27 2.44 -4.43
CA ASN A 151 27.50 3.35 -3.30
C ASN A 151 26.18 3.90 -2.75
N LEU A 152 25.24 4.29 -3.61
CA LEU A 152 23.89 4.67 -3.19
C LEU A 152 23.17 3.55 -2.42
N LYS A 153 23.44 2.29 -2.74
CA LYS A 153 22.90 1.15 -1.99
C LYS A 153 23.59 1.02 -0.63
N LEU A 154 24.91 1.17 -0.57
CA LEU A 154 25.64 1.16 0.71
C LEU A 154 25.18 2.29 1.63
N ASP A 155 24.99 3.50 1.12
CA ASP A 155 24.50 4.63 1.89
C ASP A 155 23.11 4.39 2.49
N ARG A 156 22.23 3.69 1.76
CA ARG A 156 20.89 3.33 2.27
C ARG A 156 20.95 2.36 3.45
N GLU A 157 21.88 1.41 3.42
CA GLU A 157 22.00 0.34 4.43
C GLU A 157 22.85 0.80 5.63
N TYR A 158 23.94 1.52 5.38
CA TYR A 158 24.98 1.83 6.38
C TYR A 158 25.16 3.33 6.66
N GLY A 159 24.57 4.22 5.85
CA GLY A 159 24.72 5.67 5.99
C GLY A 159 23.99 6.27 7.20
N LYS A 160 23.09 5.52 7.86
CA LYS A 160 22.36 5.93 9.06
C LYS A 160 23.19 5.85 10.36
N GLY A 161 24.46 6.25 10.29
CA GLY A 161 25.39 6.23 11.41
C GLY A 161 26.17 7.54 11.59
N LYS A 162 25.77 8.61 10.92
CA LYS A 162 26.27 9.97 11.17
C LYS A 162 25.11 10.84 11.65
N ASP A 163 24.79 10.71 12.92
CA ASP A 163 24.21 11.74 13.79
C ASP A 163 24.78 11.53 15.19
#